data_AF-A0A5J5RYI5-F1
#
_entry.id   AF-A0A5J5RYI5-F1
#
_cell.length_a   1.000
_cell.length_b   1.000
_cell.length_c   1.000
_cell.angle_alpha   90.00
_cell.angle_beta   90.00
_cell.angle_gamma   90.00
#
_symmetry.space_group_name_H-M   'P 1'
#
loop_
_entity.id
_entity.type
_entity.pdbx_description
1 polymer ?
#
loop_
_entity_poly.entity_id
_entity_poly.type
_entity_poly.pdbx_seq_one_letter_code
_entity_poly.pdbx_strand_id
1 'polypeptide(L)'
;MVGDAVIYTADGRNTHSVDEVTSGERLTLTLWFSRDSSHDEDAKLILLLEENVLHKSNNVPWSLLPLPASDNMYWFSPHQASNQDIGFDIRLGRLHALGFDVYYSRDMNFGSDLSELLMEPMQLARRDQLLDHKFVNVLHSLQVAQFYFWEGCKSQAFTNEVQSGKAVRLSRSQSEKITQVNSVFLKDTKLVETVFQSAGQCYFNLATFSAAITEWEDYSCWCEP
;
A
#
# COMPACT_ATOMS: atom_id res chain seq x y z
N MET A 1 -14.33 7.73 17.35
CA MET A 1 -14.57 6.32 17.69
C MET A 1 -13.74 5.48 16.75
N VAL A 2 -12.66 4.88 17.25
CA VAL A 2 -11.74 4.03 16.47
C VAL A 2 -11.69 2.71 17.23
N GLY A 3 -11.95 1.60 16.55
CA GLY A 3 -12.00 0.26 17.16
C GLY A 3 -13.38 -0.21 17.62
N ASP A 4 -14.44 0.58 17.41
CA ASP A 4 -15.81 0.14 17.68
C ASP A 4 -16.37 -0.70 16.53
N ALA A 5 -17.11 -1.76 16.87
CA ALA A 5 -17.75 -2.65 15.92
C ALA A 5 -19.28 -2.44 15.92
N VAL A 6 -19.87 -2.39 14.73
CA VAL A 6 -21.32 -2.38 14.54
C VAL A 6 -21.70 -3.67 13.82
N ILE A 7 -22.60 -4.45 14.41
CA ILE A 7 -23.10 -5.70 13.86
C ILE A 7 -24.56 -5.49 13.47
N TYR A 8 -24.89 -5.86 12.24
CA TYR A 8 -26.24 -5.72 11.70
C TYR A 8 -26.57 -6.87 10.74
N THR A 9 -27.86 -7.09 10.48
CA THR A 9 -28.29 -8.16 9.56
C THR A 9 -28.13 -7.74 8.11
N ALA A 10 -27.76 -8.71 7.25
CA ALA A 10 -27.64 -8.55 5.80
C ALA A 10 -28.98 -8.66 5.05
N ASP A 11 -30.09 -8.83 5.77
CA ASP A 11 -31.39 -9.12 5.17
C ASP A 11 -32.13 -7.85 4.72
N GLY A 12 -33.17 -8.01 3.89
CA GLY A 12 -33.95 -6.90 3.35
C GLY A 12 -34.68 -6.05 4.39
N ARG A 13 -34.57 -6.38 5.68
CA ARG A 13 -35.13 -5.59 6.79
C ARG A 13 -34.19 -4.47 7.23
N ASN A 14 -32.91 -4.54 6.86
CA ASN A 14 -31.91 -3.59 7.28
C ASN A 14 -31.32 -2.80 6.10
N THR A 15 -32.09 -1.81 5.66
CA THR A 15 -31.62 -0.83 4.66
C THR A 15 -30.77 0.23 5.37
N HIS A 16 -29.50 0.30 5.02
CA HIS A 16 -28.55 1.26 5.57
C HIS A 16 -27.76 1.91 4.43
N SER A 17 -27.35 3.16 4.65
CA SER A 17 -26.47 3.92 3.77
C SER A 17 -25.41 4.62 4.60
N VAL A 18 -24.33 5.00 3.94
CA VAL A 18 -23.28 5.83 4.52
C VAL A 18 -23.35 7.17 3.80
N ASP A 19 -23.46 8.25 4.58
CA ASP A 19 -23.42 9.60 4.03
C ASP A 19 -22.05 9.91 3.42
N GLU A 20 -22.03 10.86 2.51
CA GLU A 20 -20.79 11.31 1.87
C GLU A 20 -19.79 11.85 2.91
N VAL A 21 -18.54 11.38 2.81
CA VAL A 21 -17.43 11.91 3.60
C VAL A 21 -16.95 13.21 2.95
N THR A 22 -17.38 14.34 3.50
CA THR A 22 -17.08 15.69 2.95
C THR A 22 -15.68 16.19 3.26
N SER A 23 -14.96 15.55 4.19
CA SER A 23 -13.57 15.89 4.54
C SER A 23 -12.85 14.71 5.18
N GLY A 24 -11.57 14.54 4.82
CA GLY A 24 -10.71 13.47 5.33
C GLY A 24 -11.10 12.10 4.76
N GLU A 25 -10.86 11.05 5.55
CA GLU A 25 -11.17 9.68 5.14
C GLU A 25 -11.84 8.86 6.24
N ARG A 26 -12.69 7.91 5.81
CA ARG A 26 -13.30 6.91 6.69
C ARG A 26 -12.80 5.53 6.31
N LEU A 27 -11.85 5.01 7.09
CA LEU A 27 -11.38 3.64 6.96
C LEU A 27 -12.29 2.71 7.76
N THR A 28 -12.83 1.67 7.12
CA THR A 28 -13.71 0.68 7.75
C THR A 28 -13.29 -0.72 7.31
N LEU A 29 -13.24 -1.65 8.26
CA LEU A 29 -13.18 -3.08 7.96
C LEU A 29 -14.60 -3.63 8.03
N THR A 30 -15.10 -4.14 6.91
CA THR A 30 -16.43 -4.77 6.83
C THR A 30 -16.26 -6.27 6.64
N LEU A 31 -16.87 -7.05 7.52
CA LEU A 31 -16.86 -8.52 7.47
C LEU A 31 -18.29 -9.03 7.29
N TRP A 32 -18.45 -10.07 6.49
CA TRP A 32 -19.71 -10.78 6.33
C TRP A 32 -19.56 -12.20 6.88
N PHE A 33 -20.52 -12.60 7.71
CA PHE A 33 -20.57 -13.96 8.26
C PHE A 33 -21.84 -14.64 7.72
N SER A 34 -21.68 -15.86 7.23
CA SER A 34 -22.79 -16.69 6.77
C SER A 34 -22.86 -17.96 7.60
N ARG A 35 -24.08 -18.44 7.86
CA ARG A 35 -24.32 -19.79 8.38
C ARG A 35 -24.61 -20.78 7.26
N ASP A 36 -24.75 -20.29 6.03
CA ASP A 36 -24.93 -21.11 4.84
C ASP A 36 -23.57 -21.65 4.40
N SER A 37 -23.39 -22.96 4.53
CA SER A 37 -22.16 -23.66 4.18
C SER A 37 -21.84 -23.65 2.68
N SER A 38 -22.77 -23.23 1.81
CA SER A 38 -22.46 -23.02 0.39
C SER A 38 -21.53 -21.82 0.14
N HIS A 39 -21.42 -20.93 1.13
CA HIS A 39 -20.50 -19.79 1.14
C HIS A 39 -19.28 -20.02 2.04
N ASP A 40 -18.95 -21.28 2.32
CA ASP A 40 -17.74 -21.65 3.06
C ASP A 40 -16.50 -21.36 2.19
N GLU A 41 -15.95 -20.15 2.38
CA GLU A 41 -14.68 -19.74 1.80
C GLU A 41 -13.49 -20.19 2.66
N ASP A 42 -13.72 -20.62 3.92
CA ASP A 42 -12.68 -21.06 4.84
C ASP A 42 -12.01 -22.33 4.29
N ALA A 43 -12.79 -23.26 3.74
CA ALA A 43 -12.25 -24.46 3.08
C ALA A 43 -11.32 -24.11 1.89
N LYS A 44 -11.65 -23.07 1.11
CA LYS A 44 -10.82 -22.62 -0.02
C LYS A 44 -9.54 -21.94 0.47
N LEU A 45 -9.64 -21.12 1.52
CA LEU A 45 -8.51 -20.49 2.17
C LEU A 45 -7.55 -21.52 2.77
N ILE A 46 -8.07 -22.54 3.47
CA ILE A 46 -7.28 -23.62 4.04
C ILE A 46 -6.55 -24.39 2.94
N LEU A 47 -7.24 -24.76 1.86
CA LEU A 47 -6.61 -25.44 0.72
C LEU A 47 -5.49 -24.59 0.08
N LEU A 48 -5.72 -23.28 -0.10
CA LEU A 48 -4.69 -22.35 -0.58
C LEU A 48 -3.49 -22.29 0.36
N LEU A 49 -3.72 -22.22 1.67
CA LEU A 49 -2.65 -22.24 2.67
C LEU A 49 -1.88 -23.55 2.65
N GLU A 50 -2.55 -24.70 2.53
CA GLU A 50 -1.92 -26.03 2.42
C GLU A 50 -1.09 -26.19 1.15
N GLU A 51 -1.61 -25.75 -0.01
CA GLU A 51 -0.88 -25.76 -1.29
C GLU A 51 0.38 -24.88 -1.19
N ASN A 52 0.26 -23.72 -0.56
CA ASN A 52 1.39 -22.80 -0.32
C ASN A 52 2.45 -23.38 0.62
N VAL A 53 2.06 -24.17 1.63
CA VAL A 53 3.00 -24.89 2.51
C VAL A 53 3.75 -26.00 1.76
N LEU A 54 3.08 -26.70 0.82
CA LEU A 54 3.71 -27.76 0.02
C LEU A 54 4.74 -27.23 -0.99
N HIS A 55 4.55 -26.05 -1.56
CA HIS A 55 5.45 -25.45 -2.57
C HIS A 55 6.76 -24.87 -2.01
N LYS A 56 6.93 -24.83 -0.68
CA LYS A 56 8.15 -24.39 0.02
C LYS A 56 9.39 -25.24 -0.33
N SER A 57 9.23 -26.43 -0.92
CA SER A 57 10.33 -27.33 -1.32
C SER A 57 11.16 -26.86 -2.50
N ASN A 58 10.73 -25.82 -3.24
CA ASN A 58 11.34 -25.42 -4.51
C ASN A 58 12.26 -24.19 -4.47
N ASN A 59 12.83 -23.82 -3.32
CA ASN A 59 13.91 -22.82 -3.18
C ASN A 59 13.66 -21.44 -3.86
N VAL A 60 12.42 -21.08 -4.15
CA VAL A 60 12.07 -19.71 -4.59
C VAL A 60 11.67 -18.93 -3.33
N PRO A 61 12.29 -17.78 -3.02
CA PRO A 61 11.83 -16.91 -1.94
C PRO A 61 10.44 -16.39 -2.32
N TRP A 62 9.39 -16.94 -1.71
CA TRP A 62 8.04 -16.44 -1.90
C TRP A 62 7.81 -15.27 -0.94
N SER A 63 7.37 -14.15 -1.48
CA SER A 63 6.77 -13.10 -0.66
C SER A 63 5.40 -13.62 -0.20
N LEU A 64 5.24 -13.88 1.09
CA LEU A 64 3.95 -14.19 1.76
C LEU A 64 2.96 -13.00 1.75
N LEU A 65 3.19 -12.04 0.86
CA LEU A 65 2.39 -10.85 0.74
C LEU A 65 1.08 -11.21 0.02
N PRO A 66 -0.06 -10.73 0.53
CA PRO A 66 -1.33 -10.97 -0.13
C PRO A 66 -1.29 -10.44 -1.56
N LEU A 67 -1.88 -11.20 -2.49
CA LEU A 67 -2.08 -10.72 -3.85
C LEU A 67 -2.92 -9.43 -3.78
N PRO A 68 -2.49 -8.34 -4.44
CA PRO A 68 -3.28 -7.13 -4.49
C PRO A 68 -4.64 -7.42 -5.12
N ALA A 69 -5.64 -6.65 -4.72
CA ALA A 69 -6.91 -6.62 -5.43
C ALA A 69 -6.68 -6.14 -6.88
N SER A 70 -7.67 -6.32 -7.75
CA SER A 70 -7.62 -5.79 -9.11
C SER A 70 -7.37 -4.27 -9.11
N ASP A 71 -6.55 -3.77 -10.04
CA ASP A 71 -6.08 -2.37 -10.01
C ASP A 71 -7.19 -1.32 -10.12
N ASN A 72 -8.33 -1.70 -10.70
CA ASN A 72 -9.53 -0.86 -10.71
C ASN A 72 -10.05 -0.51 -9.30
N MET A 73 -9.76 -1.35 -8.29
CA MET A 73 -10.12 -1.09 -6.89
C MET A 73 -9.22 -0.04 -6.23
N TYR A 74 -8.05 0.22 -6.81
CA TYR A 74 -7.11 1.22 -6.32
C TYR A 74 -7.22 2.55 -7.05
N TRP A 75 -8.02 2.66 -8.11
CA TRP A 75 -8.20 3.92 -8.84
C TRP A 75 -9.26 4.81 -8.19
N PHE A 76 -8.85 5.99 -7.74
CA PHE A 76 -9.76 7.02 -7.23
C PHE A 76 -10.11 8.04 -8.32
N SER A 77 -11.39 8.33 -8.50
CA SER A 77 -11.89 9.43 -9.34
C SER A 77 -12.92 10.25 -8.55
N PRO A 78 -12.73 11.58 -8.39
CA PRO A 78 -13.65 12.45 -7.66
C PRO A 78 -14.98 12.67 -8.39
N HIS A 79 -15.06 12.33 -9.69
CA HIS A 79 -16.29 12.42 -10.47
C HIS A 79 -16.62 11.03 -11.00
N GLN A 80 -17.83 10.54 -10.75
CA GLN A 80 -18.34 9.24 -11.24
C GLN A 80 -18.41 9.13 -12.78
N ALA A 81 -17.89 10.12 -13.51
CA ALA A 81 -17.73 10.06 -14.95
C ALA A 81 -16.55 9.15 -15.30
N SER A 82 -16.80 8.18 -16.18
CA SER A 82 -15.90 7.14 -16.68
C SER A 82 -14.62 7.63 -17.37
N ASN A 83 -14.28 8.92 -17.30
CA ASN A 83 -13.04 9.43 -17.86
C ASN A 83 -11.94 9.25 -16.82
N GLN A 84 -11.05 8.29 -17.06
CA GLN A 84 -9.80 8.07 -16.31
C GLN A 84 -8.86 9.30 -16.30
N ASP A 85 -9.24 10.40 -16.96
CA ASP A 85 -8.45 11.62 -17.06
C ASP A 85 -8.30 12.37 -15.73
N ILE A 86 -9.25 12.21 -14.80
CA ILE A 86 -9.27 12.94 -13.52
C ILE A 86 -9.27 11.91 -12.39
N GLY A 87 -8.11 11.48 -11.93
CA GLY A 87 -7.98 10.49 -10.88
C GLY A 87 -6.54 10.12 -10.58
N PHE A 88 -6.36 9.28 -9.56
CA PHE A 88 -5.06 8.77 -9.16
C PHE A 88 -5.14 7.35 -8.58
N ASP A 89 -4.01 6.64 -8.60
CA ASP A 89 -3.85 5.40 -7.87
C ASP A 89 -3.72 5.69 -6.37
N ILE A 90 -4.64 5.15 -5.56
CA ILE A 90 -4.74 5.36 -4.11
C ILE A 90 -3.45 4.97 -3.40
N ARG A 91 -2.75 3.92 -3.84
CA ARG A 91 -1.53 3.43 -3.18
C ARG A 91 -0.40 4.43 -3.37
N LEU A 92 -0.20 4.88 -4.61
CA LEU A 92 0.76 5.92 -4.95
C LEU A 92 0.39 7.26 -4.31
N GLY A 93 -0.89 7.62 -4.31
CA GLY A 93 -1.38 8.84 -3.67
C GLY A 93 -1.09 8.86 -2.16
N ARG A 94 -1.27 7.72 -1.47
CA ARG A 94 -0.90 7.61 -0.05
C ARG A 94 0.60 7.68 0.18
N LEU A 95 1.40 7.00 -0.65
CA LEU A 95 2.87 7.12 -0.57
C LEU A 95 3.31 8.58 -0.74
N HIS A 96 2.72 9.28 -1.72
CA HIS A 96 2.96 10.71 -1.95
C HIS A 96 2.57 11.57 -0.74
N ALA A 97 1.40 11.33 -0.15
CA ALA A 97 0.95 12.03 1.06
C ALA A 97 1.85 11.77 2.29
N LEU A 98 2.53 10.62 2.34
CA LEU A 98 3.56 10.28 3.33
C LEU A 98 4.96 10.86 3.00
N GLY A 99 5.09 11.56 1.88
CA GLY A 99 6.30 12.21 1.41
C GLY A 99 7.24 11.29 0.63
N PHE A 100 6.73 10.19 0.07
CA PHE A 100 7.49 9.29 -0.78
C PHE A 100 7.09 9.41 -2.25
N ASP A 101 8.09 9.32 -3.11
CA ASP A 101 7.94 9.11 -4.54
C ASP A 101 8.34 7.68 -4.90
N VAL A 102 7.94 7.24 -6.09
CA VAL A 102 8.19 5.88 -6.56
C VAL A 102 9.12 5.87 -7.76
N TYR A 103 10.14 5.03 -7.68
CA TYR A 103 11.10 4.79 -8.74
C TYR A 103 11.04 3.33 -9.21
N TYR A 104 10.91 3.15 -10.51
CA TYR A 104 11.10 1.85 -11.16
C TYR A 104 12.36 1.90 -12.03
N SER A 105 13.16 0.84 -11.97
CA SER A 105 14.41 0.76 -12.75
C SER A 105 14.17 0.55 -14.24
N ARG A 106 13.07 -0.16 -14.59
CA ARG A 106 12.68 -0.44 -15.98
C ARG A 106 12.38 0.87 -16.72
N ASP A 107 12.70 0.91 -18.01
CA ASP A 107 12.28 2.01 -18.86
C ASP A 107 10.78 1.92 -19.11
N MET A 108 10.09 3.01 -18.81
CA MET A 108 8.64 3.05 -18.85
C MET A 108 8.18 3.22 -20.29
N ASN A 109 7.51 2.20 -20.82
CA ASN A 109 6.83 2.30 -22.10
C ASN A 109 5.34 2.53 -21.83
N PHE A 110 4.89 3.79 -21.77
CA PHE A 110 3.51 4.17 -21.42
C PHE A 110 2.44 3.72 -22.45
N GLY A 111 2.84 2.91 -23.43
CA GLY A 111 1.93 2.22 -24.35
C GLY A 111 1.57 0.79 -23.94
N SER A 112 2.19 0.21 -22.90
CA SER A 112 1.82 -1.08 -22.33
C SER A 112 0.83 -0.94 -21.15
N ASP A 113 0.24 -2.05 -20.72
CA ASP A 113 -0.69 -2.08 -19.58
C ASP A 113 0.00 -1.53 -18.32
N LEU A 114 -0.46 -0.37 -17.85
CA LEU A 114 0.08 0.33 -16.69
C LEU A 114 -0.16 -0.45 -15.39
N SER A 115 -1.10 -1.40 -15.40
CA SER A 115 -1.42 -2.32 -14.30
C SER A 115 -0.24 -3.22 -13.98
N GLU A 116 0.45 -3.75 -15.01
CA GLU A 116 1.62 -4.60 -14.83
C GLU A 116 2.75 -3.85 -14.11
N LEU A 117 2.88 -2.55 -14.37
CA LEU A 117 3.93 -1.75 -13.76
C LEU A 117 3.78 -1.65 -12.23
N LEU A 118 2.55 -1.60 -11.72
CA LEU A 118 2.27 -1.49 -10.28
C LEU A 118 2.65 -2.77 -9.52
N MET A 119 2.79 -3.88 -10.25
CA MET A 119 3.26 -5.18 -9.76
C MET A 119 4.78 -5.35 -9.86
N GLU A 120 5.47 -4.46 -10.56
CA GLU A 120 6.92 -4.57 -10.75
C GLU A 120 7.69 -4.14 -9.49
N PRO A 121 8.85 -4.76 -9.24
CA PRO A 121 9.73 -4.35 -8.16
C PRO A 121 10.20 -2.89 -8.30
N MET A 122 10.13 -2.15 -7.19
CA MET A 122 10.32 -0.69 -7.16
C MET A 122 11.14 -0.25 -5.94
N GLN A 123 11.58 1.00 -5.95
CA GLN A 123 12.23 1.65 -4.81
C GLN A 123 11.47 2.91 -4.43
N LEU A 124 11.54 3.26 -3.15
CA LEU A 124 11.03 4.53 -2.67
C LEU A 124 12.10 5.61 -2.81
N ALA A 125 11.66 6.79 -3.20
CA ALA A 125 12.43 8.02 -3.14
C ALA A 125 11.78 8.97 -2.14
N ARG A 126 12.59 9.81 -1.50
CA ARG A 126 12.13 10.88 -0.63
C ARG A 126 13.05 12.07 -0.77
N ARG A 127 12.49 13.22 -1.16
CA ARG A 127 13.26 14.43 -1.51
C ARG A 127 14.28 14.10 -2.61
N ASP A 128 15.57 14.33 -2.36
CA ASP A 128 16.66 14.06 -3.30
C ASP A 128 17.36 12.71 -3.06
N GLN A 129 16.74 11.82 -2.27
CA GLN A 129 17.32 10.54 -1.87
C GLN A 129 16.49 9.36 -2.37
N LEU A 130 17.18 8.35 -2.90
CA LEU A 130 16.63 7.04 -3.26
C LEU A 130 17.01 6.04 -2.18
N LEU A 131 16.03 5.33 -1.62
CA LEU A 131 16.25 4.35 -0.57
C LEU A 131 16.88 3.08 -1.17
N ASP A 132 17.91 2.55 -0.53
CA ASP A 132 18.61 1.32 -0.92
C ASP A 132 17.85 0.08 -0.43
N HIS A 133 16.58 -0.01 -0.82
CA HIS A 133 15.75 -1.18 -0.60
C HIS A 133 14.77 -1.32 -1.76
N LYS A 134 14.68 -2.54 -2.31
CA LYS A 134 13.81 -2.86 -3.44
C LYS A 134 12.58 -3.60 -2.94
N PHE A 135 11.44 -2.94 -2.98
CA PHE A 135 10.16 -3.51 -2.62
C PHE A 135 9.64 -4.41 -3.74
N VAL A 136 8.88 -5.44 -3.36
CA VAL A 136 8.25 -6.39 -4.29
C VAL A 136 7.33 -5.68 -5.29
N ASN A 137 6.51 -4.74 -4.81
CA ASN A 137 5.58 -3.94 -5.61
C ASN A 137 5.11 -2.70 -4.82
N VAL A 138 4.21 -1.91 -5.41
CA VAL A 138 3.67 -0.69 -4.77
C VAL A 138 2.86 -0.97 -3.51
N LEU A 139 2.18 -2.12 -3.42
CA LEU A 139 1.40 -2.47 -2.24
C LEU A 139 2.32 -2.79 -1.05
N HIS A 140 3.38 -3.56 -1.29
CA HIS A 140 4.37 -3.88 -0.26
C HIS A 140 4.99 -2.62 0.34
N SER A 141 5.42 -1.69 -0.53
CA SER A 141 6.03 -0.44 -0.07
C SER A 141 5.06 0.44 0.72
N LEU A 142 3.80 0.49 0.31
CA LEU A 142 2.76 1.19 1.07
C LEU A 142 2.53 0.57 2.44
N GLN A 143 2.44 -0.75 2.54
CA GLN A 143 2.23 -1.46 3.80
C GLN A 143 3.36 -1.14 4.80
N VAL A 144 4.62 -1.23 4.35
CA VAL A 144 5.78 -0.88 5.19
C VAL A 144 5.76 0.60 5.59
N ALA A 145 5.44 1.51 4.65
CA ALA A 145 5.35 2.93 4.96
C ALA A 145 4.26 3.23 6.00
N GLN A 146 3.10 2.62 5.86
CA GLN A 146 2.00 2.75 6.81
C GLN A 146 2.37 2.16 8.17
N PHE A 147 3.00 0.99 8.22
CA PHE A 147 3.50 0.37 9.45
C PHE A 147 4.48 1.30 10.17
N TYR A 148 5.48 1.83 9.45
CA TYR A 148 6.46 2.77 10.01
C TYR A 148 5.79 4.01 10.62
N PHE A 149 4.87 4.65 9.91
CA PHE A 149 4.18 5.83 10.42
C PHE A 149 3.21 5.50 11.55
N TRP A 150 2.59 4.33 11.54
CA TRP A 150 1.74 3.86 12.62
C TRP A 150 2.52 3.66 13.91
N GLU A 151 3.64 2.93 13.85
CA GLU A 151 4.52 2.71 15.01
C GLU A 151 5.20 4.01 15.46
N GLY A 152 5.68 4.81 14.53
CA GLY A 152 6.28 6.12 14.82
C GLY A 152 5.32 7.13 15.46
N CYS A 153 4.02 7.05 15.18
CA CYS A 153 3.00 7.84 15.87
C CYS A 153 2.68 7.34 17.27
N LYS A 154 2.92 6.05 17.56
CA LYS A 154 2.62 5.42 18.85
C LYS A 154 3.75 5.57 19.87
N SER A 155 5.01 5.64 19.44
CA SER A 155 6.14 5.64 20.37
C SER A 155 7.46 6.12 19.74
N GLN A 156 8.41 6.55 20.57
CA GLN A 156 9.83 6.71 20.24
C GLN A 156 10.52 5.33 20.02
N ALA A 157 9.80 4.37 19.43
CA ALA A 157 10.10 2.93 19.44
C ALA A 157 11.45 2.57 18.80
N PHE A 158 11.92 3.38 17.86
CA PHE A 158 13.12 3.06 17.09
C PHE A 158 14.40 3.70 17.65
N THR A 159 14.53 3.79 18.99
CA THR A 159 15.70 4.41 19.67
C THR A 159 16.86 3.47 19.93
N ASN A 160 16.75 2.17 19.61
CA ASN A 160 17.83 1.21 19.82
C ASN A 160 18.71 1.08 18.58
N GLU A 161 20.02 1.31 18.74
CA GLU A 161 21.13 1.12 17.79
C GLU A 161 20.73 0.63 16.37
N VAL A 162 20.08 1.51 15.61
CA VAL A 162 19.58 1.14 14.29
C VAL A 162 20.74 1.23 13.30
N GLN A 163 20.96 0.16 12.54
CA GLN A 163 21.90 0.21 11.41
C GLN A 163 21.56 1.40 10.52
N SER A 164 22.59 2.16 10.12
CA SER A 164 22.40 3.31 9.24
C SER A 164 21.74 2.85 7.96
N GLY A 165 20.48 3.25 7.74
CA GLY A 165 19.81 3.00 6.47
C GLY A 165 20.62 3.61 5.34
N LYS A 166 20.67 2.90 4.21
CA LYS A 166 21.42 3.32 3.03
C LYS A 166 20.47 4.07 2.10
N ALA A 167 20.86 5.25 1.68
CA ALA A 167 20.19 6.00 0.63
C ALA A 167 21.23 6.68 -0.26
N VAL A 168 20.94 6.75 -1.55
CA VAL A 168 21.81 7.36 -2.56
C VAL A 168 21.14 8.60 -3.10
N ARG A 169 21.93 9.65 -3.39
CA ARG A 169 21.40 10.85 -4.02
C ARG A 169 20.84 10.53 -5.40
N LEU A 170 19.64 11.01 -5.70
CA LEU A 170 19.00 10.84 -6.99
C LEU A 170 19.83 11.46 -8.10
N SER A 171 20.08 10.67 -9.15
CA SER A 171 20.56 11.20 -10.43
C SER A 171 19.43 11.91 -11.17
N ARG A 172 19.80 12.78 -12.13
CA ARG A 172 18.84 13.49 -12.97
C ARG A 172 17.89 12.54 -13.71
N SER A 173 18.43 11.46 -14.29
CA SER A 173 17.64 10.46 -15.00
C SER A 173 16.62 9.76 -14.09
N GLN A 174 16.98 9.46 -12.84
CA GLN A 174 16.05 8.87 -11.88
C GLN A 174 14.93 9.85 -11.50
N SER A 175 15.25 11.13 -11.29
CA SER A 175 14.27 12.18 -11.02
C SER A 175 13.29 12.40 -12.18
N GLU A 176 13.76 12.28 -13.42
CA GLU A 176 12.92 12.36 -14.62
C GLU A 176 11.95 11.16 -14.68
N LYS A 177 12.43 9.94 -14.38
CA LYS A 177 11.56 8.75 -14.30
C LYS A 177 10.48 8.87 -13.21
N ILE A 178 10.83 9.39 -12.03
CA ILE A 178 9.88 9.66 -10.94
C ILE A 178 8.79 10.64 -11.41
N THR A 179 9.20 11.77 -12.01
CA THR A 179 8.26 12.76 -12.56
C THR A 179 7.30 12.13 -13.55
N GLN A 180 7.80 11.21 -14.37
CA GLN A 180 6.99 10.49 -15.36
C GLN A 180 5.93 9.59 -14.70
N VAL A 181 6.31 8.81 -13.68
CA VAL A 181 5.37 7.99 -12.91
C VAL A 181 4.28 8.86 -12.29
N ASN A 182 4.67 9.97 -11.64
CA ASN A 182 3.74 10.88 -11.00
C ASN A 182 2.78 11.52 -12.01
N SER A 183 3.25 11.84 -13.22
CA SER A 183 2.40 12.42 -14.28
C SER A 183 1.29 11.49 -14.76
N VAL A 184 1.47 10.17 -14.62
CA VAL A 184 0.52 9.16 -15.09
C VAL A 184 -0.43 8.72 -13.99
N PHE A 185 0.10 8.44 -12.80
CA PHE A 185 -0.68 7.83 -11.72
C PHE A 185 -1.19 8.80 -10.67
N LEU A 186 -0.60 9.99 -10.54
CA LEU A 186 -1.09 11.01 -9.60
C LEU A 186 -1.86 12.11 -10.31
N LYS A 187 -1.38 12.55 -11.49
CA LYS A 187 -1.93 13.61 -12.36
C LYS A 187 -2.10 14.98 -11.66
N ASP A 188 -2.92 15.04 -10.61
CA ASP A 188 -3.16 16.20 -9.76
C ASP A 188 -2.73 15.90 -8.31
N THR A 189 -1.53 16.35 -7.94
CA THR A 189 -1.01 16.19 -6.57
C THR A 189 -1.80 17.01 -5.54
N LYS A 190 -2.46 18.10 -5.93
CA LYS A 190 -3.30 18.89 -5.00
C LYS A 190 -4.55 18.12 -4.60
N LEU A 191 -5.10 17.36 -5.54
CA LEU A 191 -6.22 16.46 -5.23
C LEU A 191 -5.79 15.39 -4.22
N VAL A 192 -4.62 14.79 -4.40
CA VAL A 192 -4.05 13.80 -3.46
C VAL A 192 -3.88 14.41 -2.06
N GLU A 193 -3.30 15.61 -1.97
CA GLU A 193 -3.13 16.34 -0.71
C GLU A 193 -4.47 16.68 -0.04
N THR A 194 -5.49 17.01 -0.83
CA THR A 194 -6.84 17.31 -0.33
C THR A 194 -7.53 16.06 0.22
N VAL A 195 -7.38 14.91 -0.45
CA VAL A 195 -8.01 13.65 -0.06
C VAL A 195 -7.35 13.04 1.17
N PHE A 196 -6.02 12.87 1.15
CA PHE A 196 -5.34 12.16 2.24
C PHE A 196 -4.91 13.04 3.41
N GLN A 197 -4.96 14.38 3.25
CA GLN A 197 -4.39 15.36 4.18
C GLN A 197 -2.88 15.07 4.41
N SER A 198 -2.00 15.94 3.92
CA SER A 198 -0.56 15.66 3.98
C SER A 198 -0.12 15.26 5.40
N ALA A 199 0.53 14.10 5.55
CA ALA A 199 1.06 13.64 6.83
C ALA A 199 2.33 14.43 7.23
N GLY A 200 2.40 15.71 6.86
CA GLY A 200 3.54 16.61 6.99
C GLY A 200 4.01 16.89 8.42
N GLN A 201 3.52 16.14 9.40
CA GLN A 201 3.86 16.31 10.81
C GLN A 201 4.66 15.15 11.41
N CYS A 202 4.82 14.02 10.71
CA CYS A 202 5.59 12.89 11.25
C CYS A 202 7.05 12.96 10.83
N TYR A 203 7.96 12.93 11.81
CA TYR A 203 9.40 12.90 11.58
C TYR A 203 9.80 11.59 10.88
N PHE A 204 10.51 11.73 9.76
CA PHE A 204 11.06 10.59 9.03
C PHE A 204 12.54 10.41 9.38
N ASN A 205 12.90 9.22 9.83
CA ASN A 205 14.28 8.80 10.02
C ASN A 205 14.55 7.54 9.19
N LEU A 206 15.62 7.60 8.40
CA LEU A 206 15.97 6.56 7.45
C LEU A 206 16.39 5.25 8.14
N ALA A 207 17.15 5.33 9.23
CA ALA A 207 17.57 4.15 9.97
C ALA A 207 16.35 3.44 10.56
N THR A 208 15.48 4.20 11.24
CA THR A 208 14.24 3.66 11.84
C THR A 208 13.29 3.09 10.79
N PHE A 209 13.24 3.69 9.60
CA PHE A 209 12.49 3.15 8.47
C PHE A 209 13.09 1.83 7.97
N SER A 210 14.41 1.71 7.90
CA SER A 210 15.08 0.44 7.57
C SER A 210 14.77 -0.65 8.59
N ALA A 211 14.70 -0.33 9.88
CA ALA A 211 14.26 -1.29 10.90
C ALA A 211 12.80 -1.71 10.69
N ALA A 212 11.90 -0.77 10.36
CA ALA A 212 10.50 -1.07 10.09
C ALA A 212 10.30 -1.95 8.84
N ILE A 213 11.16 -1.84 7.82
CA ILE A 213 11.18 -2.78 6.69
C ILE A 213 11.43 -4.20 7.21
N THR A 214 12.53 -4.40 7.95
CA THR A 214 12.90 -5.72 8.47
C THR A 214 11.83 -6.29 9.40
N GLU A 215 11.29 -5.49 10.30
CA GLU A 215 10.24 -5.92 11.23
C GLU A 215 8.95 -6.31 10.49
N TRP A 216 8.55 -5.56 9.46
CA TRP A 216 7.39 -5.90 8.64
C TRP A 216 7.62 -7.17 7.82
N GLU A 217 8.80 -7.30 7.21
CA GLU A 217 9.18 -8.48 6.44
C GLU A 217 9.22 -9.73 7.34
N ASP A 218 9.81 -9.62 8.54
CA ASP A 218 9.80 -10.68 9.54
C ASP A 218 8.36 -11.04 9.93
N TYR A 219 7.51 -10.07 10.29
CA TYR A 219 6.10 -10.33 10.61
C TYR A 219 5.37 -11.04 9.46
N SER A 220 5.59 -10.62 8.21
CA SER A 220 5.00 -11.25 7.04
C SER A 220 5.50 -12.68 6.79
N CYS A 221 6.70 -13.02 7.28
CA CYS A 221 7.25 -14.36 7.25
C CYS A 221 6.75 -15.24 8.40
N TRP A 222 6.41 -14.65 9.55
CA TRP A 222 5.96 -15.33 10.78
C TRP A 222 4.46 -15.62 10.85
N CYS A 223 3.67 -15.29 9.82
CA CYS A 223 2.33 -15.85 9.63
C CYS A 223 2.41 -17.35 9.23
N GLU A 224 3.07 -18.15 10.08
CA GLU A 224 3.01 -19.61 10.09
C GLU A 224 1.98 -20.04 11.15
N PRO A 225 1.01 -20.92 10.83
CA PRO A 225 0.23 -21.65 11.83
C PRO A 225 1.04 -22.74 12.53
#